data_AF-A0A820NL78-F1
#
_entry.id   AF-A0A820NL78-F1
#
_cell.length_a   1.000
_cell.length_b   1.000
_cell.length_c   1.000
_cell.angle_alpha   90.00
_cell.angle_beta   90.00
_cell.angle_gamma   90.00
#
_symmetry.space_group_name_H-M   'P 1'
#
loop_
_entity.id
_entity.type
_entity.pdbx_description
1 polymer ?
#
loop_
_entity_poly.entity_id
_entity_poly.type
_entity_poly.pdbx_seq_one_letter_code
_entity_poly.pdbx_strand_id
1 'polypeptide(L)'
;MYMSVLPAFFYLLLCFHTTTDFQIRAAAFLSAVYAIIMMSVVVGTTIQIAEDSWTSPNAVFLMLLFSIFFTAACMHPQEFWCIVPGLLYFLCIPSGYLFLLIYSLCNLNIVSWGTREAPKKVKKNQSKEEIERAKMQELSQAKQKSAGFLNQVFANFNLKKYDQRIRSYARKWLGLERSGLNGVLLQQILSAIERMEK
;
A
#
# COMPACT_ATOMS: atom_id res chain seq x y z
N MET A 1 -3.07 -28.55 6.57
CA MET A 1 -3.96 -28.58 5.39
C MET A 1 -5.36 -28.05 5.71
N TYR A 2 -6.07 -28.58 6.72
CA TYR A 2 -7.44 -28.13 7.06
C TYR A 2 -7.56 -26.64 7.43
N MET A 3 -6.58 -26.07 8.16
CA MET A 3 -6.63 -24.67 8.60
C MET A 3 -6.61 -23.65 7.45
N SER A 4 -6.02 -23.99 6.31
CA SER A 4 -5.91 -23.09 5.14
C SER A 4 -7.14 -23.16 4.23
N VAL A 5 -7.86 -24.29 4.23
CA VAL A 5 -9.08 -24.51 3.44
C VAL A 5 -10.29 -23.84 4.09
N LEU A 6 -10.28 -23.73 5.42
CA LEU A 6 -11.37 -23.17 6.22
C LEU A 6 -11.80 -21.75 5.77
N PRO A 7 -10.89 -20.74 5.63
CA PRO A 7 -11.28 -19.42 5.17
C PRO A 7 -11.78 -19.41 3.71
N ALA A 8 -11.24 -20.28 2.85
CA ALA A 8 -11.69 -20.42 1.47
C ALA A 8 -13.13 -20.93 1.41
N PHE A 9 -13.42 -22.00 2.16
CA PHE A 9 -14.73 -22.63 2.20
C PHE A 9 -15.78 -21.72 2.85
N PHE A 10 -15.42 -21.03 3.95
CA PHE A 10 -16.29 -20.06 4.59
C PHE A 10 -16.67 -18.91 3.64
N TYR A 11 -15.69 -18.36 2.92
CA TYR A 11 -15.94 -17.29 1.95
C TYR A 11 -16.80 -17.78 0.78
N LEU A 12 -16.60 -19.03 0.32
CA LEU A 12 -17.40 -19.65 -0.73
C LEU A 12 -18.88 -19.80 -0.31
N LEU A 13 -19.17 -20.27 0.91
CA LEU A 13 -20.53 -20.34 1.42
C LEU A 13 -21.16 -18.95 1.57
N LEU A 14 -20.39 -17.97 2.03
CA LEU A 14 -20.83 -16.57 2.13
C LEU A 14 -21.20 -16.02 0.73
N CYS A 15 -20.43 -16.34 -0.30
CA CYS A 15 -20.74 -15.97 -1.68
C CYS A 15 -22.04 -16.62 -2.20
N PHE A 16 -22.37 -17.85 -1.81
CA PHE A 16 -23.65 -18.45 -2.22
C PHE A 16 -24.87 -17.83 -1.55
N HIS A 17 -24.73 -17.32 -0.32
CA HIS A 17 -25.87 -16.77 0.45
C HIS A 17 -26.09 -15.27 0.27
N THR A 18 -25.12 -14.52 -0.25
CA THR A 18 -25.15 -13.04 -0.25
C THR A 18 -25.13 -12.43 -1.65
N THR A 19 -25.59 -11.19 -1.77
CA THR A 19 -25.59 -10.43 -3.04
C THR A 19 -24.19 -9.94 -3.40
N THR A 20 -23.93 -9.71 -4.70
CA THR A 20 -22.61 -9.38 -5.25
C THR A 20 -21.97 -8.12 -4.65
N ASP A 21 -22.77 -7.10 -4.34
CA ASP A 21 -22.29 -5.87 -3.68
C ASP A 21 -21.77 -6.15 -2.26
N PHE A 22 -22.42 -7.05 -1.53
CA PHE A 22 -21.98 -7.48 -0.22
C PHE A 22 -20.75 -8.39 -0.31
N GLN A 23 -20.67 -9.27 -1.32
CA GLN A 23 -19.54 -10.17 -1.54
C GLN A 23 -18.22 -9.42 -1.75
N ILE A 24 -18.19 -8.34 -2.56
CA ILE A 24 -16.97 -7.55 -2.77
C ILE A 24 -16.58 -6.82 -1.48
N ARG A 25 -17.53 -6.24 -0.75
CA ARG A 25 -17.25 -5.56 0.52
C ARG A 25 -16.70 -6.53 1.57
N ALA A 26 -17.30 -7.73 1.65
CA ALA A 26 -16.82 -8.80 2.50
C ALA A 26 -15.41 -9.28 2.07
N ALA A 27 -15.16 -9.41 0.76
CA ALA A 27 -13.84 -9.77 0.22
C ALA A 27 -12.76 -8.76 0.63
N ALA A 28 -13.07 -7.46 0.54
CA ALA A 28 -12.16 -6.39 0.93
C ALA A 28 -11.85 -6.44 2.43
N PHE A 29 -12.88 -6.67 3.26
CA PHE A 29 -12.71 -6.83 4.70
C PHE A 29 -11.88 -8.08 5.06
N LEU A 30 -12.21 -9.24 4.49
CA LEU A 30 -11.44 -10.48 4.71
C LEU A 30 -10.00 -10.33 4.22
N SER A 31 -9.77 -9.65 3.10
CA SER A 31 -8.42 -9.37 2.58
C SER A 31 -7.62 -8.49 3.53
N ALA A 32 -8.24 -7.51 4.20
CA ALA A 32 -7.59 -6.70 5.22
C ALA A 32 -7.19 -7.53 6.46
N VAL A 33 -8.04 -8.46 6.89
CA VAL A 33 -7.68 -9.39 7.99
C VAL A 33 -6.55 -10.32 7.56
N TYR A 34 -6.60 -10.84 6.33
CA TYR A 34 -5.58 -11.73 5.80
C TYR A 34 -4.24 -11.03 5.60
N ALA A 35 -4.25 -9.73 5.28
CA ALA A 35 -3.05 -8.90 5.23
C ALA A 35 -2.32 -8.86 6.59
N ILE A 36 -3.06 -8.78 7.70
CA ILE A 36 -2.47 -8.83 9.05
C ILE A 36 -1.87 -10.21 9.33
N ILE A 37 -2.57 -11.28 8.93
CA ILE A 37 -2.03 -12.65 9.04
C ILE A 37 -0.75 -12.80 8.22
N MET A 38 -0.72 -12.27 6.99
CA MET A 38 0.46 -12.31 6.13
C MET A 38 1.66 -11.55 6.71
N MET A 39 1.43 -10.44 7.40
CA MET A 39 2.50 -9.78 8.16
C MET A 39 3.10 -10.70 9.22
N SER A 40 2.26 -11.47 9.92
CA SER A 40 2.75 -12.46 10.89
C SER A 40 3.56 -13.57 10.21
N VAL A 41 3.16 -14.02 9.02
CA VAL A 41 3.89 -15.05 8.26
C VAL A 41 5.26 -14.53 7.86
N VAL A 42 5.36 -13.30 7.34
CA VAL A 42 6.65 -12.69 6.98
C VAL A 42 7.60 -12.63 8.17
N VAL A 43 7.13 -12.19 9.34
CA VAL A 43 7.95 -12.15 10.56
C VAL A 43 8.39 -13.56 10.95
N GLY A 44 7.48 -14.54 10.94
CA GLY A 44 7.80 -15.93 11.24
C GLY A 44 8.84 -16.51 10.29
N THR A 45 8.72 -16.22 8.98
CA THR A 45 9.70 -16.67 8.00
C THR A 45 11.06 -15.98 8.16
N THR A 46 11.06 -14.72 8.58
CA THR A 46 12.31 -13.99 8.85
C THR A 46 13.06 -14.60 10.04
N ILE A 47 12.34 -14.97 11.11
CA ILE A 47 12.92 -15.68 12.27
C ILE A 47 13.45 -17.04 11.84
N GLN A 48 12.68 -17.78 11.05
CA GLN A 48 13.08 -19.10 10.56
C GLN A 48 14.37 -19.04 9.72
N ILE A 49 14.53 -18.02 8.87
CA ILE A 49 15.78 -17.80 8.12
C ILE A 49 16.95 -17.39 9.03
N ALA A 50 16.69 -16.70 10.14
CA ALA A 50 17.74 -16.29 11.07
C ALA A 50 18.28 -17.46 11.91
N GLU A 51 17.44 -18.45 12.20
CA GLU A 51 17.80 -19.65 12.96
C GLU A 51 18.34 -20.77 12.06
N ASP A 52 17.85 -20.88 10.82
CA ASP A 52 18.30 -21.87 9.85
C ASP A 52 19.56 -21.41 9.08
N SER A 53 20.44 -22.35 8.75
CA SER A 53 21.60 -22.10 7.88
C SER A 53 21.18 -21.55 6.51
N TRP A 54 22.03 -20.71 5.88
CA TRP A 54 21.74 -20.03 4.60
C TRP A 54 21.41 -20.95 3.42
N THR A 55 21.77 -22.23 3.51
CA THR A 55 21.46 -23.28 2.53
C THR A 55 20.13 -23.98 2.79
N SER A 56 19.32 -23.51 3.75
CA SER A 56 18.01 -24.09 4.01
C SER A 56 17.12 -23.94 2.78
N PRO A 57 16.32 -24.97 2.42
CA PRO A 57 15.46 -24.92 1.23
C PRO A 57 14.50 -23.72 1.21
N ASN A 58 14.04 -23.30 2.39
CA ASN A 58 13.16 -22.15 2.55
C ASN A 58 13.88 -20.81 2.28
N ALA A 59 15.10 -20.65 2.79
CA ALA A 59 15.90 -19.45 2.55
C ALA A 59 16.30 -19.33 1.08
N VAL A 60 16.74 -20.43 0.45
CA VAL A 60 17.11 -20.46 -0.97
C VAL A 60 15.91 -20.12 -1.86
N PHE A 61 14.73 -20.66 -1.55
CA PHE A 61 13.50 -20.34 -2.27
C PHE A 61 13.18 -18.83 -2.22
N LEU A 62 13.23 -18.22 -1.04
CA LEU A 62 12.95 -16.78 -0.89
C LEU A 62 14.01 -15.89 -1.51
N MET A 63 15.29 -16.25 -1.41
CA MET A 63 16.39 -15.53 -2.06
C MET A 63 16.23 -15.55 -3.59
N LEU A 64 15.85 -16.69 -4.16
CA LEU A 64 15.63 -16.84 -5.58
C LEU A 64 14.38 -16.06 -6.04
N LEU A 65 13.30 -16.09 -5.25
CA LEU A 65 12.09 -15.31 -5.49
C LEU A 65 12.38 -13.80 -5.51
N PHE A 66 13.13 -13.28 -4.54
CA PHE A 66 13.53 -11.87 -4.54
C PHE A 66 14.42 -11.54 -5.74
N SER A 67 15.35 -12.43 -6.09
CA SER A 67 16.27 -12.27 -7.21
C SER A 67 15.55 -12.18 -8.56
N ILE A 68 14.48 -12.95 -8.79
CA ILE A 68 13.71 -12.83 -10.04
C ILE A 68 12.95 -11.50 -10.16
N PHE A 69 12.37 -10.99 -9.06
CA PHE A 69 11.72 -9.67 -9.06
C PHE A 69 12.74 -8.55 -9.26
N PHE A 70 13.91 -8.65 -8.63
CA PHE A 70 14.99 -7.69 -8.78
C PHE A 70 15.54 -7.69 -10.21
N THR A 71 15.81 -8.86 -10.78
CA THR A 71 16.31 -9.00 -12.16
C THR A 71 15.28 -8.49 -13.17
N ALA A 72 13.99 -8.79 -12.97
CA ALA A 72 12.92 -8.27 -13.82
C ALA A 72 12.85 -6.73 -13.79
N ALA A 73 13.02 -6.11 -12.63
CA ALA A 73 13.03 -4.65 -12.52
C ALA A 73 14.26 -4.02 -13.18
N CYS A 74 15.43 -4.68 -13.14
CA CYS A 74 16.62 -4.24 -13.87
C CYS A 74 16.46 -4.37 -15.39
N MET A 75 15.74 -5.39 -15.89
CA MET A 75 15.52 -5.62 -17.32
C MET A 75 14.46 -4.69 -17.94
N HIS A 76 13.54 -4.12 -17.14
CA HIS A 76 12.55 -3.14 -17.60
C HIS A 76 12.59 -1.86 -16.73
N PRO A 77 13.52 -0.92 -17.02
CA PRO A 77 13.70 0.30 -16.21
C PRO A 77 12.50 1.26 -16.24
N GLN A 78 11.60 1.14 -17.23
CA GLN A 78 10.32 1.87 -17.25
C GLN A 78 9.44 1.51 -16.05
N GLU A 79 9.51 0.25 -15.60
CA GLU A 79 8.68 -0.31 -14.54
C GLU A 79 9.43 -0.38 -13.20
N PHE A 80 10.55 0.34 -13.06
CA PHE A 80 11.32 0.37 -11.81
C PHE A 80 10.49 0.88 -10.62
N TRP A 81 9.51 1.72 -10.90
CA TRP A 81 8.52 2.19 -9.91
C TRP A 81 7.62 1.08 -9.35
N CYS A 82 7.57 -0.10 -9.97
CA CYS A 82 6.79 -1.25 -9.51
C CYS A 82 7.41 -1.94 -8.27
N ILE A 83 8.69 -1.68 -7.95
CA ILE A 83 9.32 -2.16 -6.70
C ILE A 83 8.70 -1.50 -5.46
N VAL A 84 8.31 -0.22 -5.54
CA VAL A 84 7.77 0.54 -4.39
C VAL A 84 6.49 -0.10 -3.83
N PRO A 85 5.46 -0.41 -4.64
CA PRO A 85 4.32 -1.20 -4.16
C PRO A 85 4.61 -2.70 -4.07
N GLY A 86 5.80 -3.17 -4.44
CA GLY A 86 6.15 -4.59 -4.49
C GLY A 86 5.94 -5.33 -3.16
N LEU A 87 6.24 -4.68 -2.03
CA LEU A 87 5.96 -5.26 -0.71
C LEU A 87 4.45 -5.39 -0.43
N LEU A 88 3.66 -4.40 -0.86
CA LEU A 88 2.20 -4.44 -0.74
C LEU A 88 1.61 -5.54 -1.65
N TYR A 89 2.13 -5.68 -2.86
CA TYR A 89 1.79 -6.81 -3.73
C TYR A 89 2.12 -8.13 -3.06
N PHE A 90 3.34 -8.30 -2.53
CA PHE A 90 3.75 -9.53 -1.85
C PHE A 90 2.79 -9.93 -0.72
N LEU A 91 2.32 -8.94 0.03
CA LEU A 91 1.38 -9.10 1.13
C LEU A 91 -0.04 -9.44 0.65
N CYS A 92 -0.45 -8.88 -0.49
CA CYS A 92 -1.74 -9.11 -1.12
C CYS A 92 -1.81 -10.35 -2.03
N ILE A 93 -0.68 -10.96 -2.42
CA ILE A 93 -0.64 -12.14 -3.32
C ILE A 93 -1.58 -13.26 -2.83
N PRO A 94 -1.50 -13.74 -1.57
CA PRO A 94 -2.31 -14.87 -1.14
C PRO A 94 -3.78 -14.50 -0.92
N SER A 95 -4.09 -13.26 -0.49
CA SER A 95 -5.48 -12.81 -0.32
C SER A 95 -6.17 -12.54 -1.66
N GLY A 96 -5.44 -11.89 -2.58
CA GLY A 96 -5.92 -11.58 -3.92
C GLY A 96 -6.15 -12.85 -4.73
N TYR A 97 -5.23 -13.81 -4.68
CA TYR A 97 -5.41 -15.08 -5.37
C TYR A 97 -6.58 -15.89 -4.79
N LEU A 98 -6.76 -15.91 -3.47
CA LEU A 98 -7.72 -16.82 -2.85
C LEU A 98 -9.16 -16.26 -2.90
N PHE A 99 -9.39 -15.02 -2.44
CA PHE A 99 -10.74 -14.46 -2.35
C PHE A 99 -11.26 -13.92 -3.68
N LEU A 100 -10.42 -13.27 -4.50
CA LEU A 100 -10.87 -12.73 -5.80
C LEU A 100 -11.15 -13.84 -6.81
N LEU A 101 -10.43 -14.98 -6.77
CA LEU A 101 -10.77 -16.12 -7.61
C LEU A 101 -12.13 -16.71 -7.23
N ILE A 102 -12.38 -16.94 -5.94
CA ILE A 102 -13.67 -17.48 -5.49
C ILE A 102 -14.80 -16.53 -5.89
N TYR A 103 -14.62 -15.22 -5.70
CA TYR A 103 -15.58 -14.21 -6.16
C TYR A 103 -15.82 -14.29 -7.68
N SER A 104 -14.75 -14.36 -8.47
CA SER A 104 -14.82 -14.44 -9.93
C SER A 104 -15.53 -15.72 -10.41
N LEU A 105 -15.38 -16.84 -9.70
CA LEU A 105 -16.04 -18.10 -10.03
C LEU A 105 -17.52 -18.09 -9.64
N CYS A 106 -17.85 -17.65 -8.42
CA CYS A 106 -19.23 -17.57 -7.94
C CYS A 106 -20.06 -16.55 -8.70
N ASN A 107 -19.44 -15.46 -9.16
CA ASN A 107 -20.12 -14.40 -9.91
C ASN A 107 -19.91 -14.48 -11.43
N LEU A 108 -19.44 -15.63 -11.94
CA LEU A 108 -19.15 -15.80 -13.37
C LEU A 108 -20.39 -15.64 -14.26
N ASN A 109 -21.58 -15.90 -13.70
CA ASN A 109 -22.86 -15.74 -14.39
C ASN A 109 -23.19 -14.28 -14.75
N ILE A 110 -22.62 -13.30 -14.04
CA ILE A 110 -22.84 -11.88 -14.33
C ILE A 110 -21.76 -11.43 -15.32
N VAL A 111 -22.03 -11.51 -16.62
CA VAL A 111 -21.05 -11.24 -17.70
C VAL A 111 -20.88 -9.74 -18.02
N SER A 112 -21.34 -8.84 -17.15
CA SER A 112 -21.23 -7.39 -17.36
C SER A 112 -19.80 -6.84 -17.15
N TRP A 113 -18.84 -7.72 -16.83
CA TRP A 113 -17.43 -7.38 -16.56
C TRP A 113 -16.63 -6.98 -17.81
N GLY A 114 -17.20 -7.11 -19.02
CA GLY A 114 -16.63 -6.64 -20.28
C GLY A 114 -17.47 -5.53 -20.92
N THR A 115 -16.86 -4.78 -21.84
CA THR A 115 -17.45 -3.65 -22.60
C THR A 115 -18.70 -3.99 -23.45
N ARG A 116 -19.29 -5.17 -23.32
CA ARG A 116 -20.36 -5.68 -24.17
C ARG A 116 -21.77 -5.44 -23.64
N GLU A 117 -21.98 -5.24 -22.34
CA GLU A 117 -23.33 -5.11 -21.77
C GLU A 117 -23.35 -4.14 -20.57
N ALA A 118 -22.86 -2.91 -20.76
CA ALA A 118 -23.56 -1.84 -20.06
C ALA A 118 -24.88 -1.69 -20.82
N PRO A 119 -26.06 -1.99 -20.23
CA PRO A 119 -27.29 -1.51 -20.80
C PRO A 119 -27.15 0.01 -20.77
N LYS A 120 -26.74 0.57 -21.91
CA LYS A 120 -27.09 1.91 -22.30
C LYS A 120 -28.61 1.93 -22.28
N LYS A 121 -29.18 2.18 -21.10
CA LYS A 121 -30.27 3.13 -20.96
C LYS A 121 -29.71 4.49 -21.38
N VAL A 122 -29.25 4.59 -22.63
CA VAL A 122 -29.37 5.81 -23.40
C VAL A 122 -30.87 5.98 -23.45
N LYS A 123 -31.37 6.75 -22.48
CA LYS A 123 -32.51 7.60 -22.73
C LYS A 123 -32.27 8.17 -24.13
N LYS A 124 -33.08 7.72 -25.08
CA LYS A 124 -33.17 8.28 -26.43
C LYS A 124 -32.97 9.79 -26.29
N ASN A 125 -31.97 10.34 -26.99
CA ASN A 125 -31.74 11.77 -27.24
C ASN A 125 -30.83 12.54 -26.26
N GLN A 126 -29.61 12.08 -25.96
CA GLN A 126 -28.57 12.98 -25.41
C GLN A 126 -27.34 12.99 -26.31
N SER A 127 -26.92 14.20 -26.69
CA SER A 127 -25.78 14.43 -27.60
C SER A 127 -24.47 14.00 -26.94
N LYS A 128 -23.45 13.64 -27.75
CA LYS A 128 -22.14 13.20 -27.24
C LYS A 128 -21.52 14.22 -26.27
N GLU A 129 -21.81 15.50 -26.47
CA GLU A 129 -21.37 16.60 -25.61
C GLU A 129 -21.99 16.58 -24.21
N GLU A 130 -23.26 16.15 -24.06
CA GLU A 130 -23.89 16.06 -22.73
C GLU A 130 -23.28 14.94 -21.89
N ILE A 131 -22.91 13.83 -22.53
CA ILE A 131 -22.24 12.70 -21.86
C ILE A 131 -20.83 13.10 -21.43
N GLU A 132 -20.11 13.88 -22.25
CA GLU A 132 -18.77 14.37 -21.92
C GLU A 132 -18.80 15.41 -20.81
N ARG A 133 -19.79 16.32 -20.81
CA ARG A 133 -20.04 17.26 -19.72
C ARG A 133 -20.43 16.55 -18.42
N ALA A 134 -21.25 15.51 -18.49
CA ALA A 134 -21.62 14.71 -17.32
C ALA A 134 -20.40 13.97 -16.72
N LYS A 135 -19.57 13.33 -17.55
CA LYS A 135 -18.33 12.68 -17.09
C LYS A 135 -17.33 13.68 -16.51
N MET A 136 -17.19 14.86 -17.12
CA MET A 136 -16.32 15.91 -16.62
C MET A 136 -16.83 16.48 -15.30
N GLN A 137 -18.14 16.61 -15.12
CA GLN A 137 -18.77 16.98 -13.84
C GLN A 137 -18.57 15.90 -12.78
N GLU A 138 -18.74 14.61 -13.11
CA GLU A 138 -18.50 13.50 -12.20
C GLU A 138 -17.03 13.41 -11.76
N LEU A 139 -16.08 13.61 -12.68
CA LEU A 139 -14.65 13.64 -12.38
C LEU A 139 -14.29 14.85 -11.50
N SER A 140 -14.92 16.00 -11.76
CA SER A 140 -14.75 17.23 -10.96
C SER A 140 -15.31 17.05 -9.55
N GLN A 141 -16.49 16.43 -9.43
CA GLN A 141 -17.10 16.10 -8.14
C GLN A 141 -16.31 15.02 -7.38
N ALA A 142 -15.76 14.01 -8.07
CA ALA A 142 -14.90 13.00 -7.47
C ALA A 142 -13.60 13.61 -6.95
N LYS A 143 -12.97 14.52 -7.71
CA LYS A 143 -11.79 15.28 -7.26
C LYS A 143 -12.13 16.19 -6.07
N GLN A 144 -13.27 16.87 -6.08
CA GLN A 144 -13.70 17.75 -4.99
C GLN A 144 -14.06 16.96 -3.72
N LYS A 145 -14.69 15.80 -3.84
CA LYS A 145 -14.97 14.90 -2.71
C LYS A 145 -13.70 14.28 -2.14
N SER A 146 -12.75 13.89 -3.00
CA SER A 146 -11.44 13.39 -2.58
C SER A 146 -10.62 14.49 -1.89
N ALA A 147 -10.56 15.69 -2.46
CA ALA A 147 -9.90 16.84 -1.86
C ALA A 147 -10.56 17.27 -0.54
N GLY A 148 -11.90 17.25 -0.46
CA GLY A 148 -12.65 17.54 0.76
C GLY A 148 -12.44 16.50 1.86
N PHE A 149 -12.44 15.22 1.49
CA PHE A 149 -12.10 14.12 2.40
C PHE A 149 -10.66 14.23 2.89
N LEU A 150 -9.70 14.49 2.00
CA LEU A 150 -8.31 14.75 2.39
C LEU A 150 -8.22 15.97 3.32
N ASN A 151 -8.84 17.10 2.99
CA ASN A 151 -8.82 18.27 3.87
C ASN A 151 -9.45 18.00 5.23
N GLN A 152 -10.53 17.22 5.29
CA GLN A 152 -11.19 16.85 6.55
C GLN A 152 -10.35 15.86 7.37
N VAL A 153 -9.71 14.89 6.71
CA VAL A 153 -8.76 13.95 7.34
C VAL A 153 -7.54 14.71 7.85
N PHE A 154 -6.94 15.57 7.04
CA PHE A 154 -5.80 16.43 7.42
C PHE A 154 -6.17 17.49 8.46
N ALA A 155 -7.42 17.95 8.54
CA ALA A 155 -7.88 18.88 9.57
C ALA A 155 -8.14 18.17 10.92
N ASN A 156 -8.69 16.96 10.89
CA ASN A 156 -8.88 16.14 12.11
C ASN A 156 -7.54 15.59 12.63
N PHE A 157 -6.59 15.30 11.74
CA PHE A 157 -5.21 15.07 12.11
C PHE A 157 -4.55 16.41 12.47
N ASN A 158 -4.51 16.77 13.74
CA ASN A 158 -3.81 17.97 14.20
C ASN A 158 -2.28 17.82 14.00
N LEU A 159 -1.84 17.99 12.75
CA LEU A 159 -0.48 17.76 12.25
C LEU A 159 0.54 18.65 12.94
N LYS A 160 0.15 19.81 13.48
CA LYS A 160 1.01 20.67 14.29
C LYS A 160 1.51 19.96 15.57
N LYS A 161 0.68 19.10 16.18
CA LYS A 161 1.06 18.32 17.37
C LYS A 161 2.01 17.17 17.02
N TYR A 162 1.85 16.56 15.83
CA TYR A 162 2.71 15.50 15.34
C TYR A 162 4.06 16.03 14.79
N ASP A 163 4.08 17.17 14.10
CA ASP A 163 5.30 17.78 13.54
C ASP A 163 6.30 18.14 14.66
N GLN A 164 5.85 18.71 15.78
CA GLN A 164 6.74 19.00 16.91
C GLN A 164 7.33 17.74 17.54
N ARG A 165 6.52 16.68 17.72
CA ARG A 165 6.97 15.39 18.26
C ARG A 165 7.93 14.73 17.30
N ILE A 166 7.61 14.63 16.01
CA ILE A 166 8.49 14.05 14.99
C ILE A 166 9.80 14.82 14.90
N ARG A 167 9.79 16.15 14.87
CA ARG A 167 11.02 16.96 14.90
C ARG A 167 11.84 16.77 16.18
N SER A 168 11.20 16.49 17.31
CA SER A 168 11.91 16.21 18.57
C SER A 168 12.56 14.83 18.56
N TYR A 169 11.88 13.80 18.05
CA TYR A 169 12.44 12.46 17.89
C TYR A 169 13.52 12.44 16.81
N ALA A 170 13.29 13.11 15.67
CA ALA A 170 14.27 13.25 14.60
C ALA A 170 15.54 13.95 15.08
N ARG A 171 15.44 15.03 15.86
CA ARG A 171 16.63 15.70 16.45
C ARG A 171 17.40 14.79 17.41
N LYS A 172 16.69 14.00 18.21
CA LYS A 172 17.30 13.03 19.14
C LYS A 172 17.96 11.87 18.40
N TRP A 173 17.31 11.37 17.34
CA TRP A 173 17.77 10.24 16.53
C TRP A 173 18.91 10.62 15.58
N LEU A 174 18.92 11.85 15.05
CA LEU A 174 20.01 12.43 14.27
C LEU A 174 21.21 12.89 15.13
N GLY A 175 21.18 12.71 16.46
CA GLY A 175 22.28 13.10 17.35
C GLY A 175 22.64 14.58 17.28
N LEU A 176 21.72 15.43 16.83
CA LEU A 176 21.94 16.85 16.53
C LEU A 176 21.72 17.72 17.78
N GLU A 177 22.19 17.26 18.94
CA GLU A 177 22.31 18.07 20.16
C GLU A 177 23.66 18.82 20.14
N ARG A 178 23.91 19.57 19.06
CA ARG A 178 25.12 20.41 18.89
C ARG A 178 24.74 21.86 18.62
N SER A 179 23.83 22.42 19.41
CA SER A 179 23.56 23.87 19.41
C SER A 179 24.22 24.61 20.58
N GLY A 180 24.75 23.90 21.58
CA GLY A 180 25.54 24.49 22.67
C GLY A 180 27.06 24.52 22.42
N LEU A 181 27.59 23.63 21.57
CA LEU A 181 29.03 23.52 21.31
C LEU A 181 29.53 24.46 20.19
N ASN A 182 28.64 24.87 19.28
CA ASN A 182 29.03 25.67 18.11
C ASN A 182 29.35 27.13 18.49
N GLY A 183 28.79 27.67 19.57
CA GLY A 183 29.13 29.01 20.06
C GLY A 183 30.52 29.08 20.70
N VAL A 184 30.89 28.06 21.50
CA VAL A 184 32.20 27.98 22.16
C VAL A 184 33.31 27.66 21.15
N LEU A 185 33.06 26.74 20.22
CA LEU A 185 34.00 26.43 19.14
C LEU A 185 34.21 27.61 18.19
N LEU A 186 33.15 28.35 17.83
CA LEU A 186 33.30 29.57 17.03
C LEU A 186 34.08 30.65 17.78
N GLN A 187 33.88 30.84 19.09
CA GLN A 187 34.68 31.80 19.86
C GLN A 187 36.14 31.36 20.00
N GLN A 188 36.41 30.07 20.15
CA GLN A 188 37.79 29.53 20.17
C GLN A 188 38.48 29.70 18.81
N ILE A 189 37.77 29.45 17.71
CA ILE A 189 38.31 29.62 16.36
C ILE A 189 38.52 31.11 16.02
N LEU A 190 37.55 31.98 16.34
CA LEU A 190 37.69 33.43 16.12
C LEU A 190 38.87 34.00 16.93
N SER A 191 38.99 33.63 18.21
CA SER A 191 40.09 34.11 19.07
C SER A 191 41.45 33.56 18.67
N ALA A 192 41.53 32.39 18.03
CA ALA A 192 42.76 31.86 17.46
C ALA A 192 43.16 32.59 16.16
N ILE A 193 42.19 32.91 15.29
CA ILE A 193 42.42 33.67 14.06
C ILE A 193 42.89 35.10 14.37
N GLU A 194 42.23 35.79 15.31
CA GLU A 194 42.62 37.14 15.72
C GLU A 194 44.01 37.21 16.37
N ARG A 195 44.48 36.09 16.94
CA ARG A 195 45.83 35.95 17.51
C ARG A 195 46.91 35.64 16.46
N MET A 196 46.52 35.13 15.29
CA MET A 196 47.43 34.86 14.15
C MET A 196 47.58 36.06 13.21
N GLU A 197 46.69 37.06 13.33
CA GLU A 197 46.70 38.28 12.50
C GLU A 197 47.53 39.44 13.11
N LYS A 198 48.13 39.23 14.29
CA LYS A 198 49.12 40.14 14.91
C LYS A 198 50.52 39.56 14.83
#